data_AF-A0A8B8DRH9-F1
#
_entry.id   AF-A0A8B8DRH9-F1
#
_cell.length_a   1.000
_cell.length_b   1.000
_cell.length_c   1.000
_cell.angle_alpha   90.00
_cell.angle_beta   90.00
_cell.angle_gamma   90.00
#
_symmetry.space_group_name_H-M   'P 1'
#
loop_
_entity.id
_entity.type
_entity.pdbx_description
1 polymer ?
#
loop_
_entity_poly.entity_id
_entity_poly.type
_entity_poly.pdbx_seq_one_letter_code
_entity_poly.pdbx_strand_id
1 'polypeptide(L)'
;MPSFIPRGQAQMSTEEANTSRLVTKVRWVVESANTRIKSWKYLASVLPTHQVPYIRDYVFIMCAIANKYLPPLSTGQENDEALAAKMLHLSQKVNTLKQRVEDENLGKRTAIWKEPSNNMDDFPRLTEDDLRNITCGVYQIKMSSSYIH
;
A
#
# COMPACT_ATOMS: atom_id res chain seq x y z
N MET A 1 -4.68 12.08 -6.74
CA MET A 1 -5.54 10.95 -7.17
C MET A 1 -4.62 9.88 -7.74
N PRO A 2 -4.86 8.57 -7.56
CA PRO A 2 -4.03 7.53 -8.18
C PRO A 2 -4.04 7.69 -9.70
N SER A 3 -2.90 7.46 -10.34
CA SER A 3 -2.81 7.59 -11.80
C SER A 3 -3.45 6.39 -12.47
N PHE A 4 -4.10 6.62 -13.62
CA PHE A 4 -4.68 5.56 -14.44
C PHE A 4 -3.68 5.14 -15.52
N ILE A 5 -3.70 3.87 -15.90
CA ILE A 5 -2.88 3.38 -17.01
C ILE A 5 -3.41 4.01 -18.31
N PRO A 6 -2.56 4.71 -19.09
CA PRO A 6 -2.96 5.28 -20.38
C PRO A 6 -3.37 4.19 -21.37
N ARG A 7 -4.29 4.53 -22.29
CA ARG A 7 -4.69 3.60 -23.36
C ARG A 7 -3.48 3.20 -24.20
N GLY A 8 -3.32 1.90 -24.42
CA GLY A 8 -2.20 1.34 -25.19
C GLY A 8 -0.95 1.02 -24.37
N GLN A 9 -0.94 1.31 -23.06
CA GLN A 9 0.13 0.89 -22.16
C GLN A 9 -0.30 -0.27 -21.28
N ALA A 10 0.62 -1.19 -20.99
CA ALA A 10 0.36 -2.34 -20.12
C ALA A 10 0.63 -2.03 -18.63
N GLN A 11 1.45 -1.03 -18.34
CA GLN A 11 1.91 -0.70 -16.99
C GLN A 11 2.12 0.81 -16.82
N MET A 12 2.06 1.26 -15.56
CA MET A 12 2.36 2.64 -15.16
C MET A 12 3.87 2.90 -15.18
N SER A 13 4.27 4.17 -15.30
CA SER A 13 5.66 4.54 -15.02
C SER A 13 6.00 4.31 -13.54
N THR A 14 7.30 4.22 -13.23
CA THR A 14 7.77 4.05 -11.86
C THR A 14 7.36 5.22 -10.96
N GLU A 15 7.43 6.44 -11.48
CA GLU A 15 7.03 7.65 -10.78
C GLU A 15 5.53 7.69 -10.48
N GLU A 16 4.69 7.38 -11.46
CA GLU A 16 3.23 7.31 -11.29
C GLU A 16 2.82 6.20 -10.31
N ALA A 17 3.47 5.04 -10.40
CA ALA A 17 3.23 3.92 -9.49
C ALA A 17 3.61 4.31 -8.04
N ASN A 18 4.76 4.96 -7.84
CA ASN A 18 5.20 5.43 -6.53
C ASN A 18 4.25 6.50 -5.97
N THR A 19 3.85 7.47 -6.78
CA THR A 19 2.86 8.50 -6.40
C THR A 19 1.53 7.85 -6.00
N SER A 20 1.07 6.87 -6.78
CA SER A 20 -0.18 6.15 -6.49
C SER A 20 -0.11 5.37 -5.18
N ARG A 21 1.04 4.75 -4.85
CA ARG A 21 1.25 4.09 -3.55
C ARG A 21 1.16 5.07 -2.38
N LEU A 22 1.79 6.25 -2.50
CA LEU A 22 1.71 7.29 -1.46
C LEU A 22 0.28 7.79 -1.27
N VAL A 23 -0.43 8.07 -2.36
CA VAL A 23 -1.85 8.46 -2.32
C VAL A 23 -2.71 7.38 -1.67
N THR A 24 -2.45 6.11 -1.97
CA THR A 24 -3.20 4.98 -1.42
C THR A 24 -3.01 4.86 0.10
N LYS A 25 -1.80 5.13 0.60
CA LYS A 25 -1.52 5.13 2.04
C LYS A 25 -2.33 6.20 2.78
N VAL A 26 -2.41 7.41 2.24
CA VAL A 26 -3.22 8.51 2.81
C VAL A 26 -4.71 8.22 2.67
N ARG A 27 -5.14 7.68 1.52
CA ARG A 27 -6.53 7.33 1.22
C ARG A 27 -7.13 6.44 2.31
N TRP A 28 -6.38 5.47 2.82
CA TRP A 28 -6.86 4.59 3.87
C TRP A 28 -7.33 5.37 5.11
N VAL A 29 -6.56 6.38 5.55
CA VAL A 29 -6.94 7.25 6.69
C VAL A 29 -8.23 8.03 6.39
N VAL A 30 -8.34 8.57 5.18
CA VAL A 30 -9.53 9.32 4.73
C VAL A 30 -10.76 8.40 4.67
N GLU A 31 -10.60 7.19 4.17
CA GLU A 31 -11.68 6.20 4.09
C GLU A 31 -12.11 5.72 5.47
N SER A 32 -11.19 5.53 6.41
CA SER A 32 -11.52 5.22 7.80
C SER A 32 -12.34 6.35 8.45
N ALA A 33 -11.94 7.62 8.25
CA ALA A 33 -12.70 8.77 8.74
C ALA A 33 -14.09 8.87 8.09
N ASN A 34 -14.16 8.73 6.76
CA ASN A 34 -15.43 8.76 6.03
C ASN A 34 -16.37 7.63 6.45
N THR A 35 -15.83 6.43 6.71
CA THR A 35 -16.60 5.29 7.22
C THR A 35 -17.22 5.62 8.58
N ARG A 36 -16.48 6.30 9.46
CA ARG A 36 -17.00 6.75 10.76
C ARG A 36 -18.06 7.84 10.64
N ILE A 37 -18.01 8.70 9.63
CA ILE A 37 -19.08 9.66 9.36
C ILE A 37 -20.33 8.93 8.84
N LYS A 38 -20.13 7.96 7.95
CA LYS A 38 -21.21 7.15 7.36
C LYS A 38 -21.80 6.10 8.30
N SER A 39 -21.21 5.83 9.47
CA SER A 39 -21.84 4.95 10.47
C SER A 39 -23.07 5.58 11.11
N TRP A 40 -23.26 6.90 10.99
CA TRP A 40 -24.41 7.61 11.52
C TRP A 40 -25.57 7.56 10.52
N LYS A 41 -26.69 6.97 10.92
CA LYS A 41 -27.86 6.70 10.05
C LYS A 41 -28.29 7.91 9.22
N TYR A 42 -28.31 9.10 9.82
CA TYR A 42 -28.71 10.33 9.14
C TYR A 42 -27.79 10.71 7.97
N LEU A 43 -26.47 10.60 8.16
CA LEU A 43 -25.47 10.91 7.12
C LEU A 43 -25.23 9.76 6.13
N ALA A 44 -25.69 8.55 6.47
CA ALA A 44 -25.68 7.40 5.57
C ALA A 44 -26.81 7.45 4.52
N SER A 45 -27.89 8.19 4.82
CA SER A 45 -29.07 8.31 3.97
C SER A 45 -29.00 9.48 2.98
N VAL A 46 -29.85 9.42 1.95
CA VAL A 46 -30.06 10.56 1.04
C VAL A 46 -30.79 11.68 1.79
N LEU A 47 -30.16 12.85 1.86
CA LEU A 47 -30.73 14.01 2.55
C LEU A 47 -31.66 14.81 1.63
N PRO A 48 -32.77 15.35 2.16
CA PRO A 48 -33.64 16.26 1.41
C PRO A 48 -32.88 17.53 0.97
N THR A 49 -33.24 18.10 -0.19
CA THR A 49 -32.56 19.27 -0.77
C THR A 49 -32.54 20.50 0.17
N HIS A 50 -33.60 20.70 0.96
CA HIS A 50 -33.69 21.81 1.92
C HIS A 50 -32.69 21.69 3.09
N GLN A 51 -32.11 20.50 3.31
CA GLN A 51 -31.11 20.26 4.34
C GLN A 51 -29.67 20.43 3.83
N VAL A 52 -29.48 20.54 2.51
CA VAL A 52 -28.15 20.71 1.88
C VAL A 52 -27.35 21.88 2.46
N PRO A 53 -27.95 23.06 2.73
CA PRO A 53 -27.21 24.18 3.33
C PRO A 53 -26.58 23.86 4.70
N TYR A 54 -27.15 22.90 5.45
CA TYR A 54 -26.74 22.58 6.83
C TYR A 54 -25.83 21.35 6.92
N ILE A 55 -25.51 20.68 5.80
CA ILE A 55 -24.68 19.46 5.79
C ILE A 55 -23.34 19.70 6.50
N ARG A 56 -22.74 20.88 6.29
CA ARG A 56 -21.48 21.24 6.96
C ARG A 56 -21.60 21.18 8.47
N ASP A 57 -22.65 21.76 9.02
CA ASP A 57 -22.88 21.84 10.47
C ASP A 57 -23.14 20.44 11.03
N TYR A 58 -23.91 19.61 10.32
CA TYR A 58 -24.12 18.22 10.71
C TYR A 58 -22.80 17.47 10.79
N VAL A 59 -21.97 17.51 9.74
CA VAL A 59 -20.67 16.84 9.74
C VAL A 59 -19.79 17.35 10.88
N PHE A 60 -19.77 18.66 11.15
CA PHE A 60 -18.97 19.24 12.23
C PHE A 60 -19.43 18.79 13.61
N ILE A 61 -20.74 18.81 13.87
CA ILE A 61 -21.31 18.32 15.13
C ILE A 61 -20.98 16.85 15.32
N MET A 62 -21.20 16.01 14.29
CA MET A 62 -20.92 14.57 14.37
C MET A 62 -19.44 14.29 14.61
N CYS A 63 -18.55 14.98 13.91
CA CYS A 63 -17.10 14.85 14.10
C CYS A 63 -16.66 15.32 15.49
N ALA A 64 -17.24 16.40 16.03
CA ALA A 64 -16.93 16.87 17.39
C ALA A 64 -17.36 15.84 18.45
N ILE A 65 -18.56 15.27 18.31
CA ILE A 65 -19.04 14.18 19.16
C ILE A 65 -18.11 12.97 19.04
N ALA A 66 -17.75 12.58 17.80
CA ALA A 66 -16.86 11.45 17.57
C ALA A 66 -15.49 11.66 18.22
N ASN A 67 -14.89 12.83 18.06
CA ASN A 67 -13.59 13.14 18.66
C ASN A 67 -13.62 13.16 20.20
N LYS A 68 -14.78 13.49 20.80
CA LYS A 68 -14.94 13.54 22.25
C LYS A 68 -15.18 12.17 22.87
N TYR A 69 -15.97 11.32 22.21
CA TYR A 69 -16.53 10.11 22.83
C TYR A 69 -16.13 8.79 22.17
N LEU A 70 -15.69 8.79 20.90
CA LEU A 70 -15.24 7.56 20.23
C LEU A 70 -13.72 7.40 20.39
N PRO A 71 -13.22 6.14 20.36
CA PRO A 71 -11.79 5.89 20.29
C PRO A 71 -11.16 6.56 19.07
N PRO A 72 -9.90 7.00 19.14
CA PRO A 72 -9.19 7.57 17.99
C PRO A 72 -9.18 6.59 16.81
N LEU A 73 -9.22 7.12 15.58
CA LEU A 73 -9.20 6.30 14.35
C LEU A 73 -7.88 5.53 14.18
N SER A 74 -6.80 6.12 14.68
CA SER A 74 -5.50 5.49 14.85
C SER A 74 -4.88 6.06 16.11
N THR A 75 -4.30 5.21 16.94
CA THR A 75 -3.48 5.65 18.09
C THR A 75 -2.06 6.00 17.68
N GLY A 76 -1.73 5.88 16.38
CA GLY A 76 -0.35 5.88 15.90
C GLY A 76 0.41 4.64 16.38
N GLN A 77 1.30 4.13 15.55
CA GLN A 77 2.36 3.24 15.97
C GLN A 77 3.66 4.03 16.03
N GLU A 78 4.56 3.69 16.96
CA GLU A 78 5.86 4.35 17.12
C GLU A 78 6.68 4.39 15.81
N ASN A 79 6.44 3.42 14.94
CA ASN A 79 7.12 3.27 13.65
C ASN A 79 6.42 3.92 12.46
N ASP A 80 5.25 4.55 12.62
CA ASP A 80 4.48 5.10 11.49
C ASP A 80 5.23 6.24 10.79
N GLU A 81 5.91 7.10 11.55
CA GLU A 81 6.72 8.20 11.01
C GLU A 81 7.94 7.68 10.27
N ALA A 82 8.67 6.73 10.87
CA ALA A 82 9.80 6.06 10.25
C ALA A 82 9.40 5.34 8.96
N LEU A 83 8.23 4.69 8.95
CA LEU A 83 7.68 4.04 7.77
C LEU A 83 7.32 5.06 6.69
N ALA A 84 6.68 6.18 7.03
CA ALA A 84 6.35 7.24 6.08
C ALA A 84 7.62 7.84 5.46
N ALA A 85 8.63 8.13 6.28
CA ALA A 85 9.94 8.60 5.82
C ALA A 85 10.62 7.60 4.88
N LYS A 86 10.58 6.30 5.23
CA LYS A 86 11.09 5.21 4.37
C LYS A 86 10.35 5.14 3.04
N MET A 87 9.02 5.23 3.04
CA MET A 87 8.22 5.23 1.82
C MET A 87 8.56 6.42 0.92
N LEU A 88 8.71 7.61 1.49
CA LEU A 88 9.08 8.81 0.75
C LEU A 88 10.49 8.69 0.14
N HIS A 89 11.45 8.23 0.94
CA HIS A 89 12.83 8.03 0.48
C HIS A 89 12.90 6.99 -0.66
N LEU A 90 12.20 5.86 -0.53
CA LEU A 90 12.15 4.83 -1.57
C LEU A 90 11.42 5.29 -2.83
N SER A 91 10.42 6.18 -2.69
CA SER A 91 9.68 6.72 -3.84
C SER A 91 10.55 7.55 -4.79
N GLN A 92 11.61 8.16 -4.25
CA GLN A 92 12.56 9.01 -4.96
C GLN A 92 13.76 8.23 -5.51
N LYS A 93 13.97 6.98 -5.07
CA LYS A 93 15.07 6.15 -5.55
C LYS A 93 14.80 5.66 -6.97
N VAL A 94 15.87 5.66 -7.77
CA VAL A 94 15.86 5.06 -9.10
C VAL A 94 15.63 3.56 -8.96
N ASN A 95 14.74 3.02 -9.79
CA ASN A 95 14.45 1.58 -9.82
C ASN A 95 15.53 0.85 -10.63
N THR A 96 16.59 0.45 -9.95
CA THR A 96 17.73 -0.28 -10.52
C THR A 96 17.33 -1.63 -11.10
N LEU A 97 16.31 -2.29 -10.53
CA LEU A 97 15.78 -3.54 -11.08
C LEU A 97 15.14 -3.31 -12.45
N LYS A 98 14.38 -2.23 -12.61
CA LYS A 98 13.80 -1.87 -13.91
C LYS A 98 14.90 -1.66 -14.95
N GLN A 99 15.93 -0.88 -14.61
CA GLN A 99 17.08 -0.64 -15.50
C GLN A 99 17.71 -1.96 -15.92
N ARG A 100 18.03 -2.84 -14.97
CA ARG A 100 18.61 -4.15 -15.25
C ARG A 100 17.74 -5.01 -16.18
N VAL A 101 16.43 -5.03 -15.95
CA VAL A 101 15.48 -5.80 -16.78
C VAL A 101 15.46 -5.30 -18.23
N GLU A 102 15.53 -3.98 -18.42
CA GLU A 102 15.58 -3.33 -19.74
C GLU A 102 16.94 -3.58 -20.41
N ASP A 103 18.05 -3.36 -19.71
CA ASP A 103 19.42 -3.51 -20.21
C ASP A 103 19.72 -4.96 -20.62
N GLU A 104 19.35 -5.93 -19.77
CA GLU A 104 19.58 -7.35 -20.03
C GLU A 104 18.44 -8.01 -20.85
N ASN A 105 17.42 -7.25 -21.25
CA ASN A 105 16.21 -7.72 -21.95
C ASN A 105 15.53 -8.93 -21.26
N LEU A 106 15.52 -8.94 -19.92
CA LEU A 106 15.05 -10.09 -19.13
C LEU A 106 13.56 -10.39 -19.34
N GLY A 107 12.75 -9.39 -19.71
CA GLY A 107 11.33 -9.59 -19.98
C GLY A 107 11.01 -10.44 -21.22
N LYS A 108 11.99 -10.64 -22.12
CA LYS A 108 11.84 -11.47 -23.34
C LYS A 108 12.52 -12.83 -23.23
N ARG A 109 13.31 -13.07 -22.17
CA ARG A 109 13.95 -14.37 -21.96
C ARG A 109 12.88 -15.37 -21.54
N THR A 110 12.68 -16.41 -22.35
CA THR A 110 12.06 -17.65 -21.89
C THR A 110 12.96 -18.27 -20.82
N ALA A 111 12.38 -18.82 -19.75
CA ALA A 111 13.14 -19.34 -18.62
C ALA A 111 14.14 -20.41 -19.10
N ILE A 112 15.44 -20.07 -19.08
CA ILE A 112 16.53 -21.01 -19.34
C ILE A 112 16.88 -21.61 -17.99
N TRP A 113 16.22 -22.71 -17.65
CA TRP A 113 16.55 -23.48 -16.46
C TRP A 113 17.94 -24.09 -16.65
N LYS A 114 18.83 -23.79 -15.73
CA LYS A 114 20.15 -24.42 -15.62
C LYS A 114 20.18 -25.18 -14.31
N GLU A 115 20.84 -26.33 -14.31
CA GLU A 115 21.12 -27.00 -13.05
C GLU A 115 21.97 -26.08 -12.17
N PRO A 116 21.62 -25.95 -10.87
CA PRO A 116 22.38 -25.13 -9.96
C PRO A 116 23.81 -25.69 -9.85
N SER A 117 24.80 -24.81 -9.90
CA SER A 117 26.18 -25.18 -9.55
C SER A 117 26.23 -25.63 -8.08
N ASN A 118 27.08 -26.60 -7.76
CA ASN A 118 27.31 -27.02 -6.38
C ASN A 118 27.72 -25.86 -5.45
N ASN A 119 28.27 -24.80 -6.03
CA ASN A 119 28.55 -23.56 -5.33
C ASN A 119 27.38 -22.57 -5.52
N MET A 120 26.71 -22.27 -4.40
CA MET A 120 25.57 -21.34 -4.30
C MET A 120 25.99 -20.04 -3.61
N ASP A 121 27.24 -19.60 -3.82
CA ASP A 121 27.81 -18.42 -3.17
C ASP A 121 27.04 -17.14 -3.55
N ASP A 122 26.52 -17.07 -4.77
CA ASP A 122 25.74 -15.95 -5.28
C ASP A 122 24.25 -16.01 -4.90
N PHE A 123 23.81 -17.06 -4.17
CA PHE A 123 22.41 -17.18 -3.76
C PHE A 123 22.11 -16.22 -2.59
N PRO A 124 21.05 -15.40 -2.67
CA PRO A 124 20.75 -14.39 -1.66
C PRO A 124 20.44 -15.05 -0.31
N ARG A 125 21.15 -14.61 0.73
CA ARG A 125 20.87 -14.99 2.12
C ARG A 125 19.95 -13.96 2.74
N LEU A 126 18.69 -14.32 2.90
CA LEU A 126 17.65 -13.45 3.43
C LEU A 126 17.38 -13.77 4.90
N THR A 127 17.20 -12.74 5.72
CA THR A 127 16.74 -12.90 7.10
C THR A 127 15.23 -13.22 7.13
N GLU A 128 14.72 -13.67 8.27
CA GLU A 128 13.27 -13.88 8.42
C GLU A 128 12.49 -12.58 8.19
N ASP A 129 13.02 -11.44 8.64
CA ASP A 129 12.40 -10.14 8.40
C ASP A 129 12.41 -9.75 6.92
N ASP A 130 13.48 -10.07 6.19
CA ASP A 130 13.51 -9.89 4.74
C ASP A 130 12.42 -10.74 4.09
N LEU A 131 12.32 -12.02 4.46
CA LEU A 131 11.28 -12.91 3.95
C LEU A 131 9.87 -12.38 4.27
N ARG A 132 9.62 -11.86 5.48
CA ARG A 132 8.35 -11.24 5.86
C ARG A 132 8.02 -10.00 5.02
N ASN A 133 9.03 -9.23 4.64
CA ASN A 133 8.87 -8.05 3.80
C ASN A 133 8.59 -8.39 2.34
N ILE A 134 9.08 -9.52 1.83
CA ILE A 134 8.95 -9.93 0.41
C ILE A 134 7.74 -10.84 0.20
N THR A 135 7.34 -11.63 1.20
CA THR A 135 6.22 -12.57 1.11
C THR A 135 4.88 -11.87 1.35
N CYS A 136 3.85 -12.30 0.63
CA CYS A 136 2.48 -11.78 0.78
C CYS A 136 1.78 -12.21 2.09
N GLY A 137 2.52 -12.65 3.12
CA GLY A 137 1.98 -12.99 4.42
C GLY A 137 2.81 -14.01 5.20
N VAL A 138 2.78 -13.89 6.54
CA VAL A 138 3.51 -14.73 7.51
C VAL A 138 3.20 -16.22 7.40
N TYR A 139 2.04 -16.56 6.83
CA TYR A 139 1.60 -17.94 6.66
C TYR A 139 2.50 -18.74 5.71
N GLN A 140 2.97 -18.11 4.62
CA GLN A 140 3.88 -18.75 3.65
C GLN A 140 5.22 -19.12 4.29
N ILE A 141 5.70 -18.29 5.21
CA ILE A 141 6.94 -18.55 5.96
C ILE A 141 6.73 -19.69 6.96
N LYS A 142 5.59 -19.73 7.67
CA LYS A 142 5.29 -20.85 8.58
C LYS A 142 5.20 -22.20 7.87
N MET A 143 4.77 -22.21 6.61
CA MET A 143 4.72 -23.39 5.75
C MET A 143 6.10 -23.85 5.25
N SER A 144 7.15 -23.05 5.41
CA SER A 144 8.47 -23.33 4.79
C SER A 144 9.08 -24.65 5.24
N SER A 145 8.86 -25.04 6.50
CA SER A 145 9.34 -26.30 7.07
C SER A 145 8.75 -27.54 6.39
N SER A 146 7.53 -27.43 5.86
CA SER A 146 6.85 -28.52 5.15
C SER A 146 7.45 -28.83 3.77
N TYR A 147 8.29 -27.95 3.23
CA TYR A 147 8.96 -28.14 1.92
C TYR A 147 10.37 -28.76 2.03
N ILE A 148 10.84 -29.04 3.25
CA ILE A 148 12.17 -29.62 3.52
C ILE A 148 12.10 -31.17 3.54
N HIS A 149 10.90 -31.74 3.43
CA HIS A 149 10.63 -33.19 3.36
C HIS A 149 10.18 -33.60 1.97
#